data_AF-A0A7G8BPN9-F1
#
_entry.id   AF-A0A7G8BPN9-F1
#
_cell.length_a   1.000
_cell.length_b   1.000
_cell.length_c   1.000
_cell.angle_alpha   90.00
_cell.angle_beta   90.00
_cell.angle_gamma   90.00
#
_symmetry.space_group_name_H-M   'P 1'
#
loop_
_entity.id
_entity.type
_entity.pdbx_description
1 polymer ?
#
loop_
_entity_poly.entity_id
_entity_poly.type
_entity_poly.pdbx_seq_one_letter_code
_entity_poly.pdbx_strand_id
1 'polypeptide(L)' 'MAITTQVTCDVCGQQKKDGESWLVAVRRIDAPGIGFGAEGAMYEGRSQDLAIEHICGQGCAHTRLSRWLDSQLHQTTEAA' A
#
# COMPACT_ATOMS: atom_id res chain seq x y z
N MET A 1 7.21 -22.73 -17.37
CA MET A 1 6.53 -22.71 -16.05
C MET A 1 6.25 -21.25 -15.72
N ALA A 2 4.99 -20.84 -15.69
CA ALA A 2 4.63 -19.47 -15.30
C ALA A 2 4.68 -19.39 -13.77
N ILE A 3 5.57 -18.56 -13.22
CA ILE A 3 5.60 -18.25 -11.80
C ILE A 3 4.40 -17.33 -11.54
N THR A 4 3.29 -17.89 -11.07
CA THR A 4 2.15 -17.11 -10.59
C THR A 4 2.55 -16.52 -9.26
N THR A 5 3.07 -15.29 -9.27
CA THR A 5 3.33 -14.54 -8.05
C THR A 5 1.98 -14.29 -7.37
N GLN A 6 1.68 -15.04 -6.31
CA GLN A 6 0.44 -14.90 -5.55
C GLN A 6 0.48 -13.57 -4.80
N VAL A 7 -0.10 -12.53 -5.38
CA VAL A 7 -0.29 -11.23 -4.72
C VAL A 7 -1.39 -11.37 -3.67
N THR A 8 -1.14 -10.86 -2.47
CA THR A 8 -2.12 -10.82 -1.37
C THR A 8 -2.33 -9.39 -0.91
N CYS A 9 -3.49 -9.11 -0.32
CA CYS A 9 -3.80 -7.81 0.25
C CYS A 9 -3.02 -7.64 1.55
N ASP A 10 -2.21 -6.60 1.66
CA ASP A 10 -1.40 -6.31 2.86
C ASP A 10 -2.25 -5.90 4.08
N VAL A 11 -3.56 -5.70 3.89
CA VAL A 11 -4.50 -5.33 4.97
C VAL A 11 -5.26 -6.52 5.51
N CYS A 12 -5.84 -7.34 4.62
CA CYS A 12 -6.76 -8.43 4.99
C CYS A 12 -6.26 -9.84 4.60
N GLY A 13 -5.14 -9.95 3.88
CA GLY A 13 -4.56 -11.22 3.45
C GLY A 13 -5.29 -11.92 2.30
N GLN A 14 -6.35 -11.32 1.74
CA GLN A 14 -7.07 -11.89 0.59
C GLN A 14 -6.11 -12.08 -0.60
N GLN A 15 -6.19 -13.21 -1.29
CA GLN A 15 -5.42 -13.45 -2.52
C GLN A 15 -6.06 -12.73 -3.72
N LYS A 16 -5.22 -12.15 -4.56
CA LYS A 16 -5.63 -11.53 -5.82
C LYS A 16 -6.06 -12.59 -6.82
N LYS A 17 -7.27 -12.44 -7.36
CA LYS A 17 -7.77 -13.26 -8.46
C LYS A 17 -7.47 -12.57 -9.80
N ASP A 18 -7.39 -13.37 -10.85
CA ASP A 18 -7.15 -12.88 -12.21
C ASP A 18 -8.28 -11.93 -12.64
N GLY A 19 -7.91 -10.78 -13.23
CA GLY A 19 -8.87 -9.76 -13.67
C GLY A 19 -9.42 -8.82 -12.59
N GLU A 20 -9.05 -8.96 -11.32
CA GLU A 20 -9.46 -8.00 -10.28
C GLU A 20 -8.64 -6.69 -10.35
N SER A 21 -9.36 -5.57 -10.40
CA SER A 21 -8.75 -4.24 -10.26
C SER A 21 -8.34 -3.98 -8.81
N TRP A 22 -7.04 -3.93 -8.58
CA TRP A 22 -6.46 -3.68 -7.26
C TRP A 22 -5.87 -2.27 -7.19
N LEU A 23 -5.86 -1.75 -5.96
CA LEU A 23 -5.15 -0.53 -5.62
C LEU A 23 -3.76 -0.90 -5.09
N VAL A 24 -2.85 0.05 -5.12
CA VAL A 24 -1.61 -0.01 -4.36
C VAL A 24 -1.52 1.19 -3.45
N ALA A 25 -0.98 0.97 -2.25
CA ALA A 25 -0.51 2.02 -1.39
C ALA A 25 0.99 2.19 -1.59
N VAL A 26 1.45 3.42 -1.76
CA VAL A 26 2.85 3.76 -1.97
C VAL A 26 3.28 4.71 -0.86
N ARG A 27 4.43 4.41 -0.25
CA ARG A 27 5.08 5.27 0.72
C ARG A 27 6.52 5.51 0.33
N ARG A 28 6.98 6.73 0.56
CA ARG A 28 8.41 7.04 0.52
C ARG A 28 9.03 6.64 1.86
N ILE A 29 10.20 6.03 1.83
CA ILE A 29 10.94 5.67 3.04
C ILE A 29 11.49 6.94 3.72
N ASP A 30 11.82 7.96 2.94
CA ASP A 30 12.49 9.20 3.38
C ASP A 30 11.56 10.39 3.63
N ALA A 31 10.25 10.24 3.37
CA ALA A 31 9.30 11.33 3.50
C ALA A 31 7.97 10.85 4.12
N PRO A 32 7.39 11.63 5.05
CA PRO A 32 6.08 11.32 5.60
C PRO A 32 5.00 11.50 4.53
N GLY A 33 4.42 10.41 4.08
CA GLY A 33 3.29 10.42 3.16
C GLY A 33 2.88 9.02 2.71
N ILE A 34 1.59 8.86 2.42
CA ILE A 34 1.04 7.67 1.79
C ILE A 34 0.14 8.08 0.63
N GLY A 35 0.39 7.51 -0.54
CA GLY A 35 -0.42 7.67 -1.74
C GLY A 35 -1.16 6.38 -2.07
N PHE A 36 -2.32 6.49 -2.71
CA PHE A 36 -3.09 5.35 -3.18
C PHE A 36 -3.44 5.54 -4.66
N GLY A 37 -3.35 4.47 -5.44
CA GLY A 37 -3.66 4.53 -6.86
C GLY A 37 -3.88 3.16 -7.48
N ALA A 38 -4.28 3.13 -8.74
CA ALA A 38 -4.38 1.90 -9.49
C ALA A 38 -2.99 1.25 -9.64
N GLU A 39 -2.94 -0.06 -9.48
CA GLU A 39 -1.69 -0.83 -9.54
C GLU A 39 -0.85 -0.51 -10.78
N GLY A 40 -1.47 -0.50 -11.97
CA GLY A 40 -0.76 -0.23 -13.23
C GLY A 40 -0.18 1.18 -13.35
N ALA A 41 -0.79 2.19 -12.73
CA ALA A 41 -0.35 3.59 -12.84
C ALA A 41 0.83 3.93 -11.92
N MET A 42 1.06 3.14 -10.87
CA MET A 42 2.06 3.43 -9.84
C MET A 42 3.40 2.70 -10.07
N TYR A 43 3.45 1.73 -10.98
CA TYR A 43 4.68 1.02 -11.33
C TYR A 43 5.58 1.78 -12.32
N GLU A 44 5.07 2.78 -13.05
CA GLU A 44 5.83 3.54 -14.06
C GLU A 44 6.89 4.50 -13.48
N GLY A 45 7.11 4.50 -12.16
CA GLY A 45 8.09 5.36 -11.49
C GLY A 45 8.76 4.70 -10.30
N ARG A 46 8.95 3.37 -10.34
CA ARG A 46 9.44 2.57 -9.20
C ARG A 46 10.88 2.93 -8.82
N SER A 47 11.04 3.89 -7.90
CA SER A 47 12.30 4.14 -7.21
C SER A 47 12.51 3.12 -6.08
N GLN A 48 13.76 2.79 -5.77
CA GLN A 48 14.11 1.84 -4.69
C GLN A 48 13.63 2.32 -3.31
N ASP A 49 13.35 3.62 -3.17
CA ASP A 49 12.94 4.28 -1.93
C ASP A 49 11.41 4.22 -1.69
N LEU A 50 10.68 3.46 -2.50
CA LEU A 50 9.23 3.29 -2.40
C LEU A 50 8.85 1.94 -1.78
N ALA A 51 8.17 1.98 -0.65
CA ALA A 51 7.46 0.83 -0.10
C ALA A 51 6.10 0.73 -0.80
N ILE A 52 5.81 -0.42 -1.41
CA ILE A 52 4.57 -0.69 -2.16
C ILE A 52 3.80 -1.79 -1.45
N GLU A 53 2.52 -1.54 -1.20
CA GLU A 53 1.60 -2.47 -0.54
C GLU A 53 0.38 -2.67 -1.47
N HIS A 54 -0.05 -3.91 -1.66
CA HIS A 54 -1.18 -4.29 -2.51
C HIS A 54 -2.48 -4.24 -1.71
N ILE A 55 -3.50 -3.62 -2.29
CA ILE A 55 -4.76 -3.31 -1.60
C ILE A 55 -5.92 -3.79 -2.46
N CYS A 56 -6.70 -4.75 -1.95
CA CYS A 56 -7.78 -5.38 -2.71
C CYS A 56 -8.98 -4.48 -3.00
N GLY A 57 -9.06 -3.28 -2.40
CA GLY A 57 -10.14 -2.34 -2.68
C GLY A 57 -10.24 -1.20 -1.66
N GLN A 58 -11.24 -0.36 -1.86
CA GLN A 58 -11.44 0.90 -1.12
C GLN A 58 -11.55 0.71 0.40
N GLY A 59 -12.24 -0.34 0.87
CA GLY A 59 -12.35 -0.60 2.31
C GLY A 59 -11.00 -0.90 2.99
N CYS A 60 -10.15 -1.68 2.31
CA CYS A 60 -8.78 -1.93 2.77
C CYS A 60 -7.90 -0.68 2.63
N ALA A 61 -8.11 0.14 1.59
CA ALA A 61 -7.39 1.40 1.42
C ALA A 61 -7.68 2.37 2.58
N HIS A 62 -8.95 2.56 2.94
CA HIS A 62 -9.34 3.36 4.11
C HIS A 62 -8.72 2.84 5.40
N THR A 63 -8.82 1.52 5.64
CA THR A 63 -8.21 0.90 6.83
C THR A 63 -6.70 1.16 6.87
N ARG A 64 -6.02 1.05 5.72
CA ARG A 64 -4.60 1.27 5.62
C ARG A 64 -4.21 2.73 5.86
N LEU A 65 -5.01 3.68 5.36
CA LEU A 65 -4.83 5.11 5.60
C LEU A 65 -5.02 5.44 7.09
N SER A 66 -6.07 4.93 7.73
CA SER A 66 -6.30 5.12 9.16
C SER A 66 -5.11 4.65 9.99
N ARG A 67 -4.60 3.43 9.73
CA ARG A 67 -3.40 2.90 10.40
C ARG A 67 -2.16 3.77 10.21
N TRP A 68 -2.01 4.39 9.04
CA TRP A 68 -0.90 5.31 8.79
C TRP A 68 -1.05 6.62 9.59
N LEU A 69 -2.24 7.22 9.58
CA LEU A 69 -2.53 8.43 10.35
C LEU A 69 -2.30 8.20 11.85
N ASP A 70 -2.78 7.08 12.37
CA ASP A 70 -2.56 6.69 13.76
C ASP A 70 -1.06 6.58 14.06
N SER A 71 -0.26 5.98 13.18
CA SER A 71 1.18 5.86 13.41
C SER A 71 1.89 7.22 13.40
N GLN A 72 1.45 8.18 12.58
CA GLN A 72 2.00 9.54 12.58
C GLN A 72 1.68 10.30 13.88
N LEU A 73 0.46 10.15 14.40
CA LEU A 73 0.03 10.82 15.64
C LEU A 73 0.81 10.34 16.87
N HIS A 74 1.10 9.04 16.94
CA HIS A 74 1.91 8.49 18.04
C HIS A 74 3.37 8.95 17.96
N GLN A 75 3.95 9.04 16.76
CA GLN A 75 5.32 9.55 16.57
C GLN A 75 5.49 11.00 17.03
N THR A 76 4.47 11.84 16.92
CA THR A 76 4.53 13.24 17.42
C THR A 76 4.50 13.36 18.94
N THR A 77 4.09 12.31 19.67
CA THR A 77 3.95 12.37 21.14
C THR A 77 5.26 12.02 21.85
N GLU A 78 6.13 11.23 21.24
CA GLU A 78 7.42 10.81 21.82
C GLU A 78 8.56 11.82 21.56
N ALA A 79 8.34 12.81 20.70
CA ALA A 79 9.33 13.82 20.32
C ALA A 79 9.17 15.17 21.04
N ALA A 80 8.26 15.26 22.02
CA ALA A 80 7.97 16.47 22.80
C ALA A 80 8.46 16.32 24.26
#